data_AF-A0A7K8I9C3-F1
#
_entry.id   AF-A0A7K8I9C3-F1
#
_cell.length_a   1.000
_cell.length_b   1.000
_cell.length_c   1.000
_cell.angle_alpha   90.00
_cell.angle_beta   90.00
_cell.angle_gamma   90.00
#
_symmetry.space_group_name_H-M   'P 1'
#
loop_
_entity.id
_entity.type
_entity.pdbx_description
1 polymer ?
#
loop_
_entity_poly.entity_id
_entity_poly.type
_entity_poly.pdbx_seq_one_letter_code
_entity_poly.pdbx_strand_id
1 'polypeptide(L)'
;DAGKKSMRAAATWQDAGEWKHQILEAVPGDSLQTLELRAVVWALSNFQDPVNVVADSAYVVGVTRRIEHACIKEVNNKVLGKLLW
;
A
#
# COMPACT_ATOMS: atom_id res chain seq x y z
N ASP A 1 33.54 -1.26 -5.30
CA ASP A 1 32.64 -2.41 -5.11
C ASP A 1 31.58 -2.02 -4.07
N ALA A 2 30.40 -1.61 -4.55
CA ALA A 2 29.32 -1.03 -3.74
C ALA A 2 27.99 -1.74 -4.07
N GLY A 3 28.04 -3.06 -4.18
CA GLY A 3 27.02 -3.87 -4.85
C GLY A 3 26.34 -4.90 -3.97
N LYS A 4 26.13 -4.66 -2.66
CA LYS A 4 25.05 -5.38 -1.96
C LYS A 4 23.77 -4.59 -2.19
N LYS A 5 23.02 -5.00 -3.21
CA LYS A 5 21.71 -4.45 -3.58
C LYS A 5 20.72 -4.76 -2.44
N SER A 6 20.73 -3.98 -1.36
CA SER A 6 19.75 -4.09 -0.29
C SER A 6 18.39 -3.69 -0.88
N MET A 7 17.57 -4.68 -1.23
CA MET A 7 16.19 -4.44 -1.62
C MET A 7 15.43 -3.99 -0.37
N ARG A 8 15.12 -2.70 -0.28
CA ARG A 8 14.44 -2.09 0.86
C ARG A 8 13.37 -1.15 0.34
N ALA A 9 12.26 -1.07 1.05
CA ALA A 9 11.32 0.04 0.92
C ALA A 9 11.37 0.90 2.19
N ALA A 10 11.09 2.19 2.04
CA ALA A 10 10.93 3.10 3.15
C ALA A 10 9.58 3.81 3.01
N ALA A 11 8.82 3.87 4.09
CA ALA A 11 7.66 4.75 4.20
C ALA A 11 8.06 5.95 5.04
N THR A 12 7.82 7.16 4.55
CA THR A 12 8.15 8.41 5.26
C THR A 12 6.91 9.27 5.36
N TRP A 13 6.68 9.87 6.52
CA TRP A 13 5.54 10.76 6.73
C TRP A 13 5.93 11.87 7.71
N GLN A 14 5.18 12.97 7.64
CA GLN A 14 5.30 14.05 8.60
C GLN A 14 4.18 13.93 9.64
N ASP A 15 4.53 14.03 10.91
CA ASP A 15 3.60 14.01 12.03
C ASP A 15 3.95 15.16 12.99
N ALA A 16 2.98 16.05 13.22
CA ALA A 16 3.15 17.25 14.05
C ALA A 16 4.41 18.10 13.76
N GLY A 17 4.84 18.14 12.49
CA GLY A 17 6.03 18.88 12.05
C GLY A 17 7.34 18.07 12.08
N GLU A 18 7.32 16.85 12.60
CA GLU A 18 8.47 15.95 12.64
C GLU A 18 8.42 14.90 11.53
N TRP A 19 9.55 14.64 10.88
CA TRP A 19 9.66 13.58 9.89
C TRP A 19 9.89 12.22 10.56
N LYS A 20 9.03 11.27 10.24
CA LYS A 20 9.10 9.87 10.68
C LYS A 20 9.33 8.96 9.47
N HIS A 21 9.91 7.79 9.75
CA HIS A 21 10.15 6.79 8.72
C HIS A 21 10.00 5.37 9.26
N GLN A 22 9.64 4.45 8.38
CA GLN A 22 9.64 3.02 8.60
C GLN A 22 10.43 2.35 7.48
N ILE A 23 11.38 1.51 7.85
CA ILE A 23 12.12 0.66 6.91
C ILE A 23 11.43 -0.69 6.80
N LEU A 24 11.18 -1.12 5.57
CA LEU A 24 10.64 -2.42 5.21
C LEU A 24 11.75 -3.20 4.50
N GLU A 25 12.36 -4.12 5.23
CA GLU A 25 13.39 -5.00 4.70
C GLU A 25 12.78 -6.05 3.77
N ALA A 26 13.47 -6.35 2.67
CA ALA A 26 13.09 -7.48 1.83
C ALA A 26 13.32 -8.80 2.55
N VAL A 27 12.38 -9.72 2.32
CA VAL A 27 12.55 -11.13 2.65
C VAL A 27 12.87 -11.92 1.38
N PRO A 28 13.48 -13.12 1.49
CA PRO A 28 13.74 -13.97 0.32
C PRO A 28 12.47 -14.19 -0.50
N GLY A 29 12.55 -13.96 -1.81
CA GLY A 29 11.41 -14.06 -2.74
C GLY A 29 10.67 -12.73 -3.00
N ASP A 30 11.01 -11.65 -2.31
CA ASP A 30 10.47 -10.34 -2.63
C ASP A 30 11.00 -9.81 -3.97
N SER A 31 10.13 -9.12 -4.67
CA SER A 31 10.43 -8.25 -5.80
C SER A 31 10.27 -6.78 -5.39
N LEU A 32 10.73 -5.85 -6.24
CA LEU A 32 10.49 -4.42 -6.01
C LEU A 32 8.99 -4.10 -5.94
N GLN A 33 8.17 -4.72 -6.80
CA GLN A 33 6.73 -4.48 -6.83
C GLN A 33 6.03 -5.00 -5.56
N THR A 34 6.47 -6.13 -5.01
CA THR A 34 5.90 -6.65 -3.75
C THR A 34 6.35 -5.82 -2.54
N LEU A 35 7.55 -5.22 -2.59
CA LEU A 35 8.02 -4.28 -1.57
C LEU A 35 7.24 -2.96 -1.59
N GLU A 36 7.00 -2.40 -2.78
CA GLU A 36 6.16 -1.21 -2.94
C GLU A 36 4.74 -1.47 -2.43
N LEU A 37 4.15 -2.60 -2.80
CA LEU A 37 2.83 -2.99 -2.28
C LEU A 37 2.84 -3.13 -0.75
N ARG A 38 3.91 -3.68 -0.17
CA ARG A 38 4.05 -3.79 1.28
C ARG A 38 4.11 -2.42 1.96
N ALA A 39 4.73 -1.42 1.32
CA ALA A 39 4.72 -0.05 1.82
C ALA A 39 3.30 0.54 1.81
N VAL A 40 2.52 0.29 0.76
CA VAL A 40 1.09 0.69 0.70
C VAL A 40 0.28 0.01 1.80
N VAL A 41 0.42 -1.31 1.97
CA VAL A 41 -0.28 -2.06 3.02
C VAL A 41 0.10 -1.54 4.40
N TRP A 42 1.39 -1.27 4.63
CA TRP A 42 1.86 -0.68 5.89
C TRP A 42 1.19 0.67 6.14
N ALA A 43 1.15 1.57 5.15
CA ALA A 43 0.50 2.88 5.29
C ALA A 43 -0.99 2.74 5.62
N LEU A 44 -1.72 1.92 4.86
CA LEU A 44 -3.15 1.68 5.09
C LEU A 44 -3.45 1.03 6.45
N SER A 45 -2.51 0.28 7.01
CA SER A 45 -2.68 -0.37 8.32
C SER A 45 -2.35 0.55 9.49
N ASN A 46 -1.54 1.59 9.28
CA ASN A 46 -1.04 2.47 10.34
C ASN A 46 -1.75 3.83 10.38
N PHE A 47 -2.27 4.31 9.25
CA PHE A 47 -3.08 5.53 9.20
C PHE A 47 -4.56 5.19 9.38
N GLN A 48 -5.21 5.86 10.34
CA GLN A 48 -6.65 5.70 10.57
C GLN A 48 -7.49 6.60 9.64
N ASP A 49 -6.90 7.68 9.14
CA ASP A 49 -7.54 8.60 8.20
C ASP A 49 -7.51 8.06 6.77
N PRO A 50 -8.42 8.51 5.89
CA PRO A 50 -8.39 8.14 4.47
C PRO A 50 -7.04 8.44 3.83
N VAL A 51 -6.43 7.44 3.20
CA VAL A 51 -5.15 7.55 2.50
C VAL A 51 -5.38 7.50 1.00
N ASN A 52 -4.85 8.50 0.28
CA ASN A 52 -4.77 8.45 -1.18
C ASN A 52 -3.51 7.71 -1.61
N VAL A 53 -3.66 6.65 -2.41
CA VAL A 53 -2.54 5.87 -2.93
C VAL A 53 -2.23 6.29 -4.36
N VAL A 54 -1.03 6.82 -4.60
CA VAL A 54 -0.47 7.12 -5.92
C VAL A 54 0.79 6.29 -6.09
N ALA A 55 0.84 5.47 -7.15
CA ALA A 55 1.97 4.59 -7.42
C ALA A 55 2.27 4.57 -8.93
N ASP A 56 3.55 4.42 -9.27
CA ASP A 56 4.07 4.25 -10.63
C ASP A 56 4.03 2.79 -11.11
N SER A 57 3.83 1.85 -10.20
CA SER A 57 3.65 0.43 -10.49
C SER A 57 2.20 0.07 -10.78
N ALA A 58 1.93 -0.34 -12.03
CA ALA A 58 0.61 -0.83 -12.45
C ALA A 58 0.14 -2.05 -11.64
N TYR A 59 1.08 -2.88 -11.16
CA TYR A 59 0.78 -4.00 -10.27
C TYR A 59 0.22 -3.50 -8.93
N VAL A 60 0.90 -2.53 -8.30
CA VAL A 60 0.49 -1.95 -7.01
C VAL A 60 -0.87 -1.26 -7.15
N VAL A 61 -1.05 -0.40 -8.16
CA VAL A 61 -2.33 0.27 -8.44
C VAL A 61 -3.44 -0.76 -8.66
N GLY A 62 -3.17 -1.80 -9.44
CA GLY A 62 -4.15 -2.86 -9.72
C GLY A 62 -4.56 -3.64 -8.47
N VAL A 63 -3.63 -3.96 -7.57
CA VAL A 63 -3.93 -4.64 -6.31
C VAL A 63 -4.72 -3.72 -5.37
N THR A 64 -4.27 -2.49 -5.15
CA THR A 64 -4.94 -1.52 -4.28
C THR A 64 -6.37 -1.25 -4.71
N ARG A 65 -6.62 -1.09 -6.01
CA ARG A 65 -7.97 -0.90 -6.56
C ARG A 65 -8.86 -2.12 -6.35
N ARG A 66 -8.33 -3.34 -6.42
CA ARG A 66 -9.09 -4.55 -6.13
C ARG A 66 -9.44 -4.66 -4.64
N ILE A 67 -8.50 -4.29 -3.76
CA ILE A 67 -8.75 -4.23 -2.31
C ILE A 67 -9.84 -3.22 -2.01
N GLU A 68 -9.72 -1.99 -2.52
CA GLU A 68 -10.74 -0.95 -2.39
C GLU A 68 -12.11 -1.47 -2.88
N HIS A 69 -12.17 -2.05 -4.08
CA HIS A 69 -13.42 -2.57 -4.61
C HIS A 69 -14.00 -3.73 -3.77
N ALA A 70 -13.15 -4.61 -3.21
CA ALA A 70 -13.58 -5.70 -2.34
C ALA A 70 -14.12 -5.18 -1.00
N CYS A 71 -13.45 -4.20 -0.38
CA CYS A 71 -13.91 -3.54 0.83
C CYS A 71 -15.20 -2.75 0.60
N ILE A 72 -15.31 -2.04 -0.54
CA ILE A 72 -16.55 -1.35 -0.92
C ILE A 72 -17.68 -2.36 -1.15
N LYS A 73 -17.43 -3.56 -1.68
CA LYS A 73 -18.48 -4.59 -1.85
C LYS A 73 -19.07 -5.10 -0.53
N GLU A 74 -18.44 -4.83 0.62
CA GLU A 74 -19.07 -4.95 1.93
C GLU A 74 -20.03 -3.78 2.24
N VAL A 75 -20.63 -3.14 1.22
CA VAL A 75 -21.72 -2.20 1.46
C VAL A 75 -22.83 -2.95 2.19
N ASN A 76 -23.07 -2.56 3.44
CA ASN A 76 -24.22 -3.02 4.25
C ASN A 76 -25.58 -2.71 3.58
N ASN A 77 -25.55 -2.00 2.44
CA ASN A 77 -26.68 -1.71 1.59
C ASN A 77 -26.70 -2.66 0.37
N LYS A 78 -27.52 -3.71 0.47
CA LYS A 78 -27.74 -4.72 -0.58
C LYS A 78 -28.18 -4.14 -1.93
N VAL A 79 -28.74 -2.92 -1.97
CA VAL A 79 -29.18 -2.27 -3.21
C VAL A 79 -28.00 -1.68 -3.97
N LEU A 80 -27.05 -1.04 -3.26
CA LEU A 80 -25.84 -0.50 -3.88
C LEU A 80 -24.90 -1.62 -4.35
N GLY A 81 -24.84 -2.73 -3.61
CA GLY A 81 -24.08 -3.91 -4.03
C GLY A 81 -24.52 -4.48 -5.38
N LYS A 82 -25.82 -4.41 -5.73
CA LYS A 82 -26.35 -4.91 -7.01
C LYS A 82 -25.94 -4.08 -8.23
N LEU A 83 -25.42 -2.87 -8.05
CA LEU A 83 -24.96 -1.99 -9.14
C LEU A 83 -23.46 -2.15 -9.43
N LEU A 84 -22.73 -2.85 -8.56
CA LEU A 84 -21.28 -3.10 -8.66
C LEU A 84 -20.95 -4.49 -9.26
N TRP A 85 -21.96 -5.19 -9.78
CA TRP A 85 -21.88 -6.51 -10.41
C TRP A 85 -22.65 -6.53 -11.72
#